data_AF-A0A1M5C8D6-F1
#
_entry.id   AF-A0A1M5C8D6-F1
#
_cell.length_a   1.000
_cell.length_b   1.000
_cell.length_c   1.000
_cell.angle_alpha   90.00
_cell.angle_beta   90.00
_cell.angle_gamma   90.00
#
_symmetry.space_group_name_H-M   'P 1'
#
loop_
_entity.id
_entity.type
_entity.pdbx_description
1 polymer ?
#
loop_
_entity_poly.entity_id
_entity_poly.type
_entity_poly.pdbx_seq_one_letter_code
_entity_poly.pdbx_strand_id
1 'polypeptide(L)'
;MIKTHAAIGAKMLSELPIEQQELPLVKVASEICRWHHERYDGTGYPDKLVGDEIPISAQVVSLADVYDALISERCYKKAYTYSEALTTILEGQCGTFNPILIQCLLEIADTIKTELRDISLAQEDKYIRSMRNKIDYDRLLTRKRCSSLSRLQSYGEV
;
A
#
# COMPACT_ATOMS: atom_id res chain seq x y z
N MET A 1 -4.23 -15.10 -15.23
CA MET A 1 -3.34 -14.98 -14.06
C MET A 1 -3.78 -13.92 -13.04
N ILE A 2 -4.37 -12.78 -13.44
CA ILE A 2 -4.76 -11.73 -12.47
C ILE A 2 -6.04 -12.10 -11.70
N LYS A 3 -7.10 -12.61 -12.35
CA LYS A 3 -8.39 -12.87 -11.68
C LYS A 3 -8.40 -14.06 -10.71
N THR A 4 -7.41 -14.94 -10.80
CA THR A 4 -7.36 -16.19 -10.05
C THR A 4 -6.88 -16.00 -8.61
N HIS A 5 -6.18 -14.91 -8.27
CA HIS A 5 -5.64 -14.72 -6.92
C HIS A 5 -6.75 -14.64 -5.87
N ALA A 6 -7.89 -14.02 -6.21
CA ALA A 6 -9.04 -13.92 -5.31
C ALA A 6 -9.54 -15.32 -4.92
N ALA A 7 -9.72 -16.19 -5.92
CA ALA A 7 -10.10 -17.57 -5.71
C ALA A 7 -9.04 -18.39 -4.96
N ILE A 8 -7.76 -18.20 -5.28
CA ILE A 8 -6.65 -18.93 -4.64
C ILE A 8 -6.50 -18.50 -3.17
N GLY A 9 -6.57 -17.21 -2.85
CA GLY A 9 -6.48 -16.70 -1.49
C GLY A 9 -7.62 -17.21 -0.60
N ALA A 10 -8.85 -17.18 -1.13
CA ALA A 10 -10.00 -17.78 -0.43
C ALA A 10 -9.81 -19.29 -0.20
N LYS A 11 -9.27 -20.01 -1.19
CA LYS A 11 -8.96 -21.43 -1.06
C LYS A 11 -7.93 -21.69 0.04
N MET A 12 -6.85 -20.91 0.11
CA MET A 12 -5.84 -21.03 1.17
C MET A 12 -6.46 -20.92 2.57
N LEU A 13 -7.41 -19.99 2.74
CA LEU A 13 -8.10 -19.82 4.02
C LEU A 13 -9.08 -20.97 4.33
N SER A 14 -9.70 -21.55 3.29
CA SER A 14 -10.56 -22.74 3.44
C SER A 14 -9.80 -24.04 3.76
N GLU A 15 -8.48 -24.04 3.61
CA GLU A 15 -7.62 -25.19 3.92
C GLU A 15 -7.05 -25.15 5.35
N LEU A 16 -7.34 -24.10 6.12
CA LEU A 16 -6.99 -24.03 7.55
C LEU A 16 -7.75 -25.10 8.37
N PRO A 17 -7.28 -25.49 9.57
CA PRO A 17 -8.03 -26.35 10.48
C PRO A 17 -9.45 -25.81 10.75
N ILE A 18 -10.45 -26.69 10.86
CA ILE A 18 -11.87 -26.30 11.00
C ILE A 18 -12.07 -25.35 12.19
N GLU A 19 -11.38 -25.56 13.31
CA GLU A 19 -11.49 -24.67 14.48
C GLU A 19 -11.03 -23.23 14.17
N GLN A 20 -10.08 -23.07 13.24
CA GLN A 20 -9.57 -21.77 12.81
C GLN A 20 -10.46 -21.12 11.75
N GLN A 21 -11.10 -21.91 10.87
CA GLN A 21 -12.04 -21.40 9.87
C GLN A 21 -13.23 -20.68 10.50
N GLU A 22 -13.67 -21.16 11.67
CA GLU A 22 -14.79 -20.58 12.41
C GLU A 22 -14.46 -19.26 13.11
N LEU A 23 -13.17 -18.86 13.18
CA LEU A 23 -12.78 -17.60 13.79
C LEU A 23 -13.35 -16.42 12.99
N PRO A 24 -13.98 -15.43 13.65
CA PRO A 24 -14.59 -14.29 12.97
C PRO A 24 -13.65 -13.56 12.01
N LEU A 25 -12.37 -13.40 12.39
CA LEU A 25 -11.35 -12.79 11.54
C LEU A 25 -11.11 -13.59 10.25
N VAL A 26 -11.06 -14.92 10.33
CA VAL A 26 -10.79 -15.79 9.18
C VAL A 26 -11.97 -15.79 8.22
N LYS A 27 -13.21 -15.77 8.74
CA LYS A 27 -14.41 -15.63 7.90
C LYS A 27 -14.38 -14.33 7.09
N VAL A 28 -14.17 -13.20 7.76
CA VAL A 28 -14.09 -11.88 7.11
C VAL A 28 -12.94 -11.83 6.10
N ALA A 29 -11.76 -12.37 6.44
CA ALA A 29 -10.64 -12.45 5.52
C ALA A 29 -10.97 -13.29 4.27
N SER A 30 -11.69 -14.40 4.44
CA SER A 30 -12.12 -15.28 3.35
C SER A 30 -13.09 -14.56 2.41
N GLU A 31 -14.08 -13.85 2.95
CA GLU A 31 -15.01 -13.01 2.18
C GLU A 31 -14.26 -11.97 1.35
N ILE A 32 -13.35 -11.22 1.98
CA ILE A 32 -12.55 -10.20 1.30
C ILE A 32 -11.71 -10.85 0.21
N CYS A 33 -10.94 -11.90 0.51
CA CYS A 33 -10.11 -12.57 -0.47
C CYS A 33 -10.91 -13.03 -1.68
N ARG A 34 -12.09 -13.64 -1.46
CA ARG A 34 -12.92 -14.16 -2.53
C ARG A 34 -13.53 -13.05 -3.39
N TRP A 35 -14.05 -11.98 -2.77
CA TRP A 35 -15.00 -11.08 -3.42
C TRP A 35 -14.60 -9.60 -3.49
N HIS A 36 -13.40 -9.19 -3.07
CA HIS A 36 -12.97 -7.79 -3.22
C HIS A 36 -12.85 -7.29 -4.69
N HIS A 37 -12.95 -8.19 -5.68
CA HIS A 37 -13.05 -7.84 -7.11
C HIS A 37 -14.47 -7.91 -7.68
N GLU A 38 -15.46 -8.23 -6.86
CA GLU A 38 -16.86 -8.09 -7.24
C GLU A 38 -17.22 -6.60 -7.39
N ARG A 39 -18.19 -6.32 -8.25
CA ARG A 39 -18.70 -4.97 -8.51
C ARG A 39 -20.19 -4.95 -8.21
N TYR A 40 -20.67 -3.82 -7.70
CA TYR A 40 -22.05 -3.70 -7.19
C TYR A 40 -23.11 -3.96 -8.28
N ASP A 41 -22.75 -3.79 -9.56
CA ASP A 41 -23.58 -4.05 -10.74
C ASP A 41 -23.48 -5.50 -11.29
N GLY A 42 -22.69 -6.38 -10.67
CA GLY A 42 -22.48 -7.76 -11.11
C GLY A 42 -21.44 -7.95 -12.22
N THR A 43 -20.76 -6.89 -12.66
CA THR A 43 -19.73 -6.98 -13.72
C THR A 43 -18.38 -7.51 -13.23
N GLY A 44 -18.27 -7.70 -11.91
CA GLY A 44 -17.07 -8.19 -11.23
C GLY A 44 -16.80 -9.68 -11.42
N TYR A 45 -15.93 -10.20 -10.57
CA TYR A 45 -15.52 -11.60 -10.54
C TYR A 45 -15.06 -11.98 -9.13
N PRO A 46 -15.00 -13.27 -8.77
CA PRO A 46 -15.16 -14.47 -9.61
C PRO A 46 -16.60 -14.97 -9.81
N ASP A 47 -17.51 -14.66 -8.90
CA ASP A 47 -18.83 -15.28 -8.77
C ASP A 47 -19.95 -14.39 -9.34
N LYS A 48 -19.66 -13.12 -9.63
CA LYS A 48 -20.58 -12.13 -10.24
C LYS A 48 -21.78 -11.80 -9.35
N LEU A 49 -21.51 -11.65 -8.07
CA LEU A 49 -22.49 -11.23 -7.07
C LEU A 49 -22.98 -9.81 -7.37
N VAL A 50 -24.25 -9.53 -7.09
CA VAL A 50 -24.88 -8.23 -7.36
C VAL A 50 -25.31 -7.56 -6.05
N GLY A 51 -25.03 -6.27 -5.94
CA GLY A 51 -25.49 -5.45 -4.82
C GLY A 51 -25.08 -6.02 -3.45
N ASP A 52 -26.08 -6.26 -2.61
CA ASP A 52 -25.90 -6.71 -1.23
C ASP A 52 -25.63 -8.22 -1.10
N GLU A 53 -25.57 -8.96 -2.21
CA GLU A 53 -25.03 -10.33 -2.20
C GLU A 53 -23.52 -10.33 -1.91
N ILE A 54 -22.83 -9.24 -2.23
CA ILE A 54 -21.41 -9.05 -1.90
C ILE A 54 -21.31 -8.72 -0.40
N PRO A 55 -20.52 -9.45 0.41
CA PRO A 55 -20.37 -9.08 1.82
C PRO A 55 -19.81 -7.68 2.00
N ILE A 56 -20.32 -6.96 3.00
CA ILE A 56 -19.93 -5.57 3.26
C ILE A 56 -18.41 -5.41 3.47
N SER A 57 -17.76 -6.42 4.05
CA SER A 57 -16.30 -6.50 4.23
C SER A 57 -15.56 -6.38 2.88
N ALA A 58 -16.00 -7.16 1.88
CA ALA A 58 -15.44 -7.15 0.54
C ALA A 58 -15.78 -5.86 -0.21
N GLN A 59 -17.00 -5.31 -0.05
CA GLN A 59 -17.39 -4.04 -0.67
C GLN A 59 -16.51 -2.88 -0.19
N VAL A 60 -16.27 -2.78 1.12
CA VAL A 60 -15.41 -1.75 1.73
C VAL A 60 -13.97 -1.86 1.23
N VAL A 61 -13.40 -3.07 1.26
CA VAL A 61 -12.02 -3.29 0.80
C VAL A 61 -11.87 -3.02 -0.69
N SER A 62 -12.86 -3.40 -1.51
CA SER A 62 -12.83 -3.14 -2.96
C SER A 62 -12.72 -1.65 -3.27
N LEU A 63 -13.49 -0.81 -2.58
CA LEU A 63 -13.44 0.64 -2.74
C LEU A 63 -12.11 1.21 -2.23
N ALA A 64 -11.65 0.76 -1.07
CA ALA A 64 -10.38 1.20 -0.49
C ALA A 64 -9.17 0.86 -1.38
N ASP A 65 -9.12 -0.37 -1.93
CA ASP A 65 -8.05 -0.83 -2.83
C ASP A 65 -7.99 0.01 -4.11
N VAL A 66 -9.14 0.31 -4.70
CA VAL A 66 -9.21 1.17 -5.89
C VAL A 66 -8.79 2.61 -5.58
N TYR A 67 -9.28 3.17 -4.47
CA TYR A 67 -8.91 4.53 -4.08
C TYR A 67 -7.40 4.65 -3.85
N ASP A 68 -6.81 3.75 -3.06
CA ASP A 68 -5.37 3.70 -2.82
C ASP A 68 -4.58 3.52 -4.12
N ALA A 69 -5.03 2.64 -5.02
CA ALA A 69 -4.40 2.41 -6.31
C ALA A 69 -4.38 3.64 -7.22
N LEU A 70 -5.36 4.55 -7.09
CA LEU A 70 -5.42 5.78 -7.87
C LEU A 70 -4.48 6.86 -7.34
N ILE A 71 -4.41 7.03 -6.01
CA ILE A 71 -3.62 8.10 -5.37
C ILE A 71 -2.16 7.70 -5.10
N SER A 72 -1.82 6.42 -5.20
CA SER A 72 -0.45 5.93 -5.02
C SER A 72 0.36 6.00 -6.32
N GLU A 73 1.63 6.42 -6.22
CA GLU A 73 2.55 6.40 -7.36
C GLU A 73 2.99 4.96 -7.66
N ARG A 74 2.98 4.59 -8.93
CA ARG A 74 3.45 3.27 -9.40
C ARG A 74 4.49 3.47 -10.51
N CYS A 75 5.36 2.49 -10.70
CA CYS A 75 6.44 2.56 -11.70
C CYS A 75 5.99 2.86 -13.14
N TYR A 76 4.70 2.64 -13.45
CA TYR A 76 4.09 2.87 -14.76
C TYR A 76 2.99 3.95 -14.78
N LYS A 77 2.65 4.57 -13.64
CA LYS A 77 1.55 5.54 -13.54
C LYS A 77 1.83 6.56 -12.44
N LYS A 78 1.76 7.85 -12.80
CA LYS A 78 1.75 8.93 -11.82
C LYS A 78 0.48 8.85 -10.96
N ALA A 79 0.63 9.11 -9.68
CA ALA A 79 -0.49 9.26 -8.75
C ALA A 79 -1.49 10.30 -9.27
N TYR A 80 -2.77 9.98 -9.18
CA TYR A 80 -3.83 10.97 -9.34
C TYR A 80 -3.85 11.89 -8.13
N THR A 81 -4.29 13.13 -8.33
CA THR A 81 -4.71 13.95 -7.20
C THR A 81 -5.93 13.31 -6.52
N TYR A 82 -6.11 13.61 -5.24
CA TYR A 82 -7.27 13.16 -4.46
C TYR A 82 -8.61 13.47 -5.16
N SER A 83 -8.75 14.65 -5.75
CA SER A 83 -9.97 15.06 -6.47
C SER A 83 -10.19 14.25 -7.75
N GLU A 84 -9.12 14.01 -8.53
CA GLU A 84 -9.19 13.19 -9.74
C GLU A 84 -9.56 11.74 -9.41
N ALA A 85 -9.02 11.18 -8.31
CA ALA A 85 -9.35 9.84 -7.86
C ALA A 85 -10.85 9.70 -7.52
N LEU A 86 -11.40 10.64 -6.74
CA LEU A 86 -12.83 10.66 -6.41
C LEU A 86 -13.70 10.81 -7.66
N THR A 87 -13.34 11.71 -8.56
CA THR A 87 -14.07 11.93 -9.82
C THR A 87 -14.08 10.66 -10.67
N THR A 88 -12.92 10.00 -10.81
CA THR A 88 -12.76 8.74 -11.56
C THR A 88 -13.66 7.64 -11.00
N ILE A 89 -13.75 7.53 -9.66
CA ILE A 89 -14.62 6.55 -8.99
C ILE A 89 -16.10 6.89 -9.21
N LEU A 90 -16.50 8.17 -9.06
CA LEU A 90 -17.89 8.62 -9.23
C LEU A 90 -18.41 8.45 -10.65
N GLU A 91 -17.55 8.67 -11.65
CA GLU A 91 -17.87 8.45 -13.07
C GLU A 91 -17.93 6.96 -13.44
N GLY A 92 -17.66 6.05 -12.49
CA GLY A 92 -17.73 4.61 -12.70
C GLY A 92 -16.58 4.03 -13.52
N GLN A 93 -15.51 4.80 -13.76
CA GLN A 93 -14.37 4.35 -14.57
C GLN A 93 -13.60 3.19 -13.92
N CYS A 94 -13.75 2.99 -12.60
CA CYS A 94 -13.17 1.87 -11.85
C CYS A 94 -14.17 0.75 -11.55
N GLY A 95 -15.35 0.79 -12.18
CA GLY A 95 -16.47 -0.10 -11.88
C GLY A 95 -17.45 0.52 -10.89
N THR A 96 -18.55 -0.20 -10.64
CA THR A 96 -19.64 0.27 -9.78
C THR A 96 -19.44 -0.20 -8.34
N PHE A 97 -19.61 0.72 -7.41
CA PHE A 97 -19.54 0.47 -5.97
C PHE A 97 -20.87 0.78 -5.30
N ASN A 98 -21.02 0.32 -4.06
CA ASN A 98 -22.19 0.64 -3.25
C ASN A 98 -22.30 2.17 -3.07
N PRO A 99 -23.46 2.78 -3.41
CA PRO A 99 -23.64 4.22 -3.31
C PRO A 99 -23.49 4.76 -1.88
N ILE A 100 -23.83 3.97 -0.86
CA ILE A 100 -23.64 4.36 0.54
C ILE A 100 -22.14 4.46 0.87
N LEU A 101 -21.32 3.51 0.40
CA LEU A 101 -19.88 3.54 0.64
C LEU A 101 -19.18 4.67 -0.12
N ILE A 102 -19.66 5.00 -1.33
CA ILE A 102 -19.20 6.18 -2.07
C ILE A 102 -19.48 7.44 -1.23
N GLN A 103 -20.69 7.58 -0.68
CA GLN A 103 -21.04 8.72 0.16
C GLN A 103 -20.15 8.81 1.40
N CYS A 104 -19.93 7.69 2.10
CA CYS A 104 -19.00 7.65 3.23
C CYS A 104 -17.58 8.06 2.83
N LEU A 105 -17.07 7.61 1.69
CA LEU A 105 -15.74 7.99 1.19
C LEU A 105 -15.64 9.50 0.95
N LEU A 106 -16.66 10.12 0.35
CA LEU A 106 -16.70 11.57 0.13
C LEU A 106 -16.67 12.35 1.45
N GLU A 107 -17.40 11.88 2.46
CA GLU A 107 -17.46 12.52 3.78
C GLU A 107 -16.11 12.49 4.51
N ILE A 108 -15.34 11.40 4.36
CA ILE A 108 -14.06 11.21 5.07
C ILE A 108 -12.83 11.53 4.21
N ALA A 109 -13.00 11.94 2.95
CA ALA A 109 -11.89 12.08 1.99
C ALA A 109 -10.80 13.05 2.49
N ASP A 110 -11.18 14.18 3.09
CA ASP A 110 -10.24 15.15 3.64
C ASP A 110 -9.50 14.62 4.88
N THR A 111 -10.18 13.83 5.71
CA THR A 111 -9.56 13.13 6.83
C THR A 111 -8.52 12.13 6.33
N ILE A 112 -8.87 11.27 5.38
CA ILE A 112 -7.94 10.30 4.78
C ILE A 112 -6.71 11.02 4.18
N LYS A 113 -6.93 12.09 3.44
CA LYS A 113 -5.85 12.90 2.85
C LYS A 113 -4.89 13.47 3.89
N THR A 114 -5.42 13.87 5.05
CA THR A 114 -4.60 14.42 6.15
C THR A 114 -3.77 13.31 6.80
N GLU A 115 -4.41 12.20 7.16
CA GLU A 115 -3.75 11.05 7.79
C GLU A 115 -2.67 10.43 6.88
N LEU A 116 -2.93 10.29 5.57
CA LEU A 116 -1.96 9.74 4.64
C LEU A 116 -0.73 10.65 4.45
N ARG A 117 -0.90 11.99 4.54
CA ARG A 117 0.23 12.93 4.51
C ARG A 117 1.09 12.78 5.76
N ASP A 118 0.47 12.70 6.93
CA ASP A 118 1.17 12.58 8.20
C ASP A 118 1.95 11.25 8.29
N ILE A 119 1.38 10.17 7.74
CA ILE A 119 2.06 8.88 7.62
C ILE A 119 3.30 8.99 6.70
N SER A 120 3.20 9.68 5.56
CA SER A 120 4.34 9.86 4.64
C SER A 120 5.50 10.59 5.32
N LEU A 121 5.20 11.68 6.05
CA LEU A 121 6.20 12.45 6.79
C LEU A 121 6.83 11.61 7.92
N ALA A 122 6.02 10.85 8.66
CA ALA A 122 6.51 9.97 9.72
C ALA A 122 7.38 8.81 9.18
N GLN A 123 7.07 8.30 7.98
CA GLN A 123 7.88 7.27 7.31
C GLN A 123 9.22 7.83 6.82
N GLU A 124 9.24 9.04 6.26
CA GLU A 124 10.47 9.76 5.89
C GLU A 124 11.35 9.99 7.12
N ASP A 125 10.79 10.48 8.23
CA ASP A 125 11.54 10.68 9.48
C ASP A 125 12.10 9.38 10.05
N LYS A 126 11.31 8.30 10.02
CA LYS A 126 11.78 6.97 10.45
C LYS A 126 12.87 6.42 9.54
N TYR A 127 12.76 6.62 8.23
CA TYR A 127 13.77 6.22 7.25
C TYR A 127 15.06 7.02 7.42
N ILE A 128 14.98 8.36 7.56
CA ILE A 128 16.11 9.24 7.84
C ILE A 128 16.79 8.85 9.15
N ARG A 129 16.01 8.58 10.21
CA ARG A 129 16.54 8.09 11.50
C ARG A 129 17.22 6.72 11.36
N SER A 130 16.63 5.80 10.59
CA SER A 130 17.23 4.50 10.29
C SER A 130 18.53 4.63 9.49
N MET A 131 18.59 5.53 8.50
CA MET A 131 19.79 5.83 7.74
C MET A 131 20.87 6.48 8.61
N ARG A 132 20.52 7.44 9.45
CA ARG A 132 21.45 8.09 10.40
C ARG A 132 22.09 7.07 11.35
N ASN A 133 21.34 6.05 11.79
CA ASN A 133 21.89 4.99 12.63
C ASN A 133 22.74 3.96 11.86
N LYS A 134 22.57 3.85 10.54
CA LYS A 134 23.39 2.97 9.67
C LYS A 134 24.67 3.66 9.19
N ILE A 135 24.67 4.98 9.08
CA ILE A 135 25.84 5.79 8.76
C ILE A 135 26.53 6.14 10.08
N ASP A 136 27.48 5.30 10.48
CA ASP A 136 28.37 5.56 11.61
C ASP A 136 29.31 6.74 11.28
N TYR A 137 28.80 7.96 11.49
CA TYR A 137 29.52 9.22 11.26
C TYR A 137 30.80 9.33 12.10
N ASP A 138 30.84 8.69 13.27
CA ASP A 138 32.02 8.66 14.15
C ASP A 138 33.17 7.87 13.51
N ARG A 139 32.85 6.83 12.72
CA ARG A 139 33.83 6.04 11.97
C ARG A 139 34.42 6.76 10.74
N LEU A 140 33.69 7.74 10.19
CA LEU A 140 34.13 8.54 9.04
C LEU A 140 35.05 9.71 9.47
N LEU A 141 34.84 10.27 10.67
CA LEU A 141 35.65 11.37 11.20
C LEU A 141 36.98 10.91 11.84
N THR A 142 37.10 9.63 12.23
CA THR A 142 38.35 9.08 12.77
C THR A 142 39.44 8.81 11.72
N ARG A 143 39.10 8.73 10.43
CA ARG A 143 40.07 8.45 9.34
C ARG A 143 40.83 9.67 8.80
N LYS A 144 40.50 10.91 9.20
CA LYS A 144 41.20 12.14 8.77
C LYS A 144 42.30 12.64 9.72
N ARG A 145 43.07 11.73 10.32
CA ARG A 145 44.37 12.05 10.95
C ARG A 145 45.41 10.97 10.70
N CYS A 146 45.78 10.72 9.44
CA CYS A 146 47.13 10.21 9.13
C CYS A 146 47.40 10.26 7.62
N SER A 147 48.06 11.32 7.13
CA SER A 147 48.98 11.22 5.97
C SER A 147 49.59 12.60 5.65
N SER A 148 50.75 12.90 6.23
CA SER A 148 51.88 13.48 5.49
C SER A 148 53.04 13.71 6.46
N LEU A 149 54.09 12.89 6.33
CA LEU A 149 55.49 13.31 6.25
C LEU A 149 56.38 12.06 6.24
N SER A 150 56.51 11.43 5.08
CA SER A 150 57.58 10.49 4.78
C SER A 150 58.71 11.23 4.05
N ARG A 151 59.80 11.50 4.78
CA ARG A 151 61.20 11.21 4.41
C ARG A 151 61.59 11.41 2.93
N LEU A 152 62.41 12.43 2.66
CA LEU A 152 63.38 12.45 1.55
C LEU A 152 64.71 13.03 2.08
N GLN A 153 65.64 12.14 2.39
CA GLN A 153 67.08 12.40 2.46
C GLN A 153 67.70 11.70 1.25
N SER A 154 68.78 12.30 0.73
CA SER A 154 69.76 11.77 -0.24
C SER A 154 69.50 11.97 -1.74
N TYR A 155 69.95 13.11 -2.27
CA TYR A 155 70.91 13.18 -3.39
C TYR A 155 71.88 14.35 -3.13
N GLY A 156 73.19 14.13 -3.31
CA GLY A 156 74.28 14.98 -2.83
C GLY A 156 74.99 15.90 -3.85
N GLU A 157 75.97 16.62 -3.31
CA GLU A 157 77.17 17.28 -3.89
C GLU A 157 77.02 18.14 -5.17
N VAL A 158 77.17 19.47 -5.06
CA VAL A 158 78.41 20.26 -5.25
C VAL A 158 78.35 21.49 -4.34
#